data_AF-A0A7S2YT22-F1
#
_entry.id   AF-A0A7S2YT22-F1
#
_cell.length_a   1.000
_cell.length_b   1.000
_cell.length_c   1.000
_cell.angle_alpha   90.00
_cell.angle_beta   90.00
_cell.angle_gamma   90.00
#
_symmetry.space_group_name_H-M   'P 1'
#
loop_
_entity.id
_entity.type
_entity.pdbx_description
1 polymer ?
#
loop_
_entity_poly.entity_id
_entity_poly.type
_entity_poly.pdbx_seq_one_letter_code
_entity_poly.pdbx_strand_id
1 'polypeptide(L)'
;HQGEQAGYRDGSFHDNDAEVPSTRDGAREQHVDDASKTANDNDDKDKGAYNFEGMSGAQMIIRQLSICRMKKNVDPSWKQKAKETVSPFILLLYVASSFSFTAAGIILVIEADRLDDALKSDWYPWMVFGVYLILQGFVTAMSDVVYVDRPSIWHPLDRAFAMLGSIFTLSSIVTLLADSRFRPDHIGGICAVLAGTVLSAIMFMTEWQYKAKGDIQMFVVCHTGWHVFGPLGFIALFLSL
;
A
#
# COMPACT_ATOMS: atom_id res chain seq x y z
N HIS A 1 34.22 -6.66 42.12
CA HIS A 1 33.94 -5.68 41.07
C HIS A 1 32.46 -5.33 41.16
N GLN A 2 32.05 -4.33 41.96
CA GLN A 2 31.90 -2.92 41.54
C GLN A 2 31.24 -2.87 40.15
N GLY A 3 29.96 -2.56 39.95
CA GLY A 3 29.04 -1.75 40.73
C GLY A 3 28.86 -0.40 40.05
N GLU A 4 27.98 -0.32 39.04
CA GLU A 4 27.54 0.95 38.45
C GLU A 4 26.05 0.85 38.08
N GLN A 5 25.23 1.48 38.94
CA GLN A 5 23.86 1.88 38.66
C GLN A 5 23.90 3.37 38.29
N ALA A 6 23.39 3.71 37.12
CA ALA A 6 23.08 5.08 36.70
C ALA A 6 21.79 4.98 35.86
N GLY A 7 20.77 5.81 35.99
CA GLY A 7 20.53 6.97 36.82
C GLY A 7 19.21 7.55 36.28
N TYR A 8 18.18 7.55 37.10
CA TYR A 8 16.86 8.12 36.81
C TYR A 8 17.00 9.64 36.61
N ARG A 9 16.36 10.19 35.58
CA ARG A 9 16.07 11.63 35.49
C ARG A 9 14.58 11.83 35.24
N ASP A 10 13.88 12.17 36.31
CA ASP A 10 12.55 12.78 36.30
C ASP A 10 12.66 14.19 35.70
N GLY A 11 11.85 14.45 34.67
CA GLY A 11 11.66 15.77 34.08
C GLY A 11 10.22 16.20 34.29
N SER A 12 9.95 16.84 35.43
CA SER A 12 8.71 17.55 35.72
C SER A 12 8.58 18.77 34.79
N PHE A 13 7.60 18.75 33.88
CA PHE A 13 7.21 19.92 33.11
C PHE A 13 6.25 20.76 33.96
N HIS A 14 6.67 21.99 34.25
CA HIS A 14 5.87 23.02 34.90
C HIS A 14 4.83 23.60 33.93
N ASP A 15 3.60 23.71 34.44
CA ASP A 15 2.53 24.54 33.92
C ASP A 15 2.96 26.01 33.85
N ASN A 16 2.58 26.68 32.76
CA ASN A 16 2.51 28.14 32.70
C ASN A 16 1.17 28.51 32.05
N ASP A 17 0.17 28.66 32.92
CA ASP A 17 -1.07 29.35 32.63
C ASP A 17 -0.77 30.83 32.36
N ALA A 18 -1.00 31.26 31.13
CA ALA A 18 -1.04 32.68 30.77
C ALA A 18 -2.49 33.13 30.74
N GLU A 19 -2.91 33.79 31.82
CA GLU A 19 -4.14 34.57 31.91
C GLU A 19 -4.15 35.67 30.84
N VAL A 20 -5.16 35.68 29.96
CA VAL A 20 -5.44 36.78 29.05
C VAL A 20 -6.59 37.63 29.60
N PRO A 21 -6.48 38.97 29.65
CA PRO A 21 -7.46 39.82 30.30
C PRO A 21 -8.78 39.93 29.53
N SER A 22 -9.85 39.91 30.30
CA SER A 22 -11.21 40.31 29.97
C SER A 22 -11.31 41.84 29.74
N THR A 23 -11.79 42.24 28.56
CA THR A 23 -12.37 43.57 28.28
C THR A 23 -13.66 43.34 27.48
N ARG A 24 -14.83 43.36 28.13
CA ARG A 24 -15.70 44.53 28.40
C ARG A 24 -16.40 45.08 27.15
N ASP A 25 -17.69 44.74 27.08
CA ASP A 25 -18.88 45.49 26.66
C ASP A 25 -18.73 46.62 25.62
N GLY A 26 -19.44 46.43 24.51
CA GLY A 26 -19.79 47.48 23.56
C GLY A 26 -20.99 47.05 22.72
N ALA A 27 -22.18 47.32 23.23
CA ALA A 27 -23.44 47.21 22.50
C ALA A 27 -23.43 48.14 21.25
N ARG A 28 -23.78 47.59 20.09
CA ARG A 28 -24.43 48.36 19.03
C ARG A 28 -25.26 47.44 18.15
N GLU A 29 -26.58 47.56 18.31
CA GLU A 29 -27.57 47.13 17.35
C GLU A 29 -27.32 47.81 16.00
N GLN A 30 -27.30 47.02 14.94
CA GLN A 30 -27.76 47.47 13.63
C GLN A 30 -28.40 46.29 12.90
N HIS A 31 -29.72 46.32 12.94
CA HIS A 31 -30.63 45.65 12.01
C HIS A 31 -30.27 46.09 10.59
N VAL A 32 -29.82 45.14 9.77
CA VAL A 32 -29.90 45.26 8.30
C VAL A 32 -30.43 43.91 7.82
N ASP A 33 -31.72 43.93 7.47
CA ASP A 33 -32.33 42.91 6.65
C ASP A 33 -31.65 42.97 5.28
N ASP A 34 -30.85 41.95 4.96
CA ASP A 34 -30.45 41.69 3.58
C ASP A 34 -30.85 40.26 3.20
N ALA A 35 -31.93 40.23 2.42
CA ALA A 35 -32.37 39.09 1.68
C ALA A 35 -31.29 38.63 0.68
N SER A 36 -31.39 37.35 0.30
CA SER A 36 -30.65 36.68 -0.77
C SER A 36 -29.24 36.19 -0.43
N LYS A 37 -29.18 34.92 0.03
CA LYS A 37 -28.12 33.95 -0.35
C LYS A 37 -28.55 32.54 0.04
N THR A 38 -29.68 32.08 -0.50
CA THR A 38 -29.88 30.65 -0.74
C THR A 38 -29.09 30.27 -1.99
N ALA A 39 -27.78 30.10 -1.84
CA ALA A 39 -26.91 29.61 -2.89
C ALA A 39 -26.07 28.46 -2.32
N ASN A 40 -26.27 27.29 -2.92
CA ASN A 40 -25.40 26.12 -2.92
C ASN A 40 -25.27 25.32 -1.62
N ASP A 41 -26.15 24.33 -1.45
CA ASP A 41 -25.89 23.13 -0.64
C ASP A 41 -26.57 21.89 -1.25
N ASN A 42 -26.49 21.74 -2.57
CA ASN A 42 -27.04 20.56 -3.29
C ASN A 42 -26.00 19.73 -4.08
N ASP A 43 -24.71 20.01 -3.95
CA ASP A 43 -23.68 19.36 -4.80
C ASP A 43 -23.11 18.03 -4.26
N ASP A 44 -23.59 17.52 -3.12
CA ASP A 44 -22.96 16.35 -2.47
C ASP A 44 -23.87 15.10 -2.39
N LYS A 45 -24.98 15.07 -3.15
CA LYS A 45 -25.88 13.90 -3.21
C LYS A 45 -25.70 13.01 -4.43
N ASP A 46 -24.85 13.38 -5.37
CA ASP A 46 -24.54 12.54 -6.54
C ASP A 46 -23.19 11.82 -6.39
N LYS A 47 -22.96 11.22 -5.21
CA LYS A 47 -22.00 10.11 -5.08
C LYS A 47 -22.64 8.87 -5.68
N GLY A 48 -22.92 8.95 -6.99
CA GLY A 48 -23.44 7.86 -7.78
C GLY A 48 -22.55 6.64 -7.55
N ALA A 49 -23.17 5.56 -7.11
CA ALA A 49 -22.53 4.25 -7.07
C ALA A 49 -21.87 4.03 -8.43
N TYR A 50 -20.54 3.99 -8.46
CA TYR A 50 -19.79 3.83 -9.70
C TYR A 50 -20.13 2.45 -10.28
N ASN A 51 -21.03 2.42 -11.25
CA ASN A 51 -21.39 1.19 -11.94
C ASN A 51 -20.20 0.78 -12.84
N PHE A 52 -19.54 -0.32 -12.48
CA PHE A 52 -18.44 -0.91 -13.23
C PHE A 52 -18.93 -1.96 -14.26
N GLU A 53 -20.24 -2.22 -14.32
CA GLU A 53 -20.81 -3.17 -15.26
C GLU A 53 -20.61 -2.70 -16.70
N GLY A 54 -19.96 -3.53 -17.51
CA GLY A 54 -19.78 -3.30 -18.96
C GLY A 54 -18.51 -2.55 -19.38
N MET A 55 -17.64 -2.15 -18.46
CA MET A 55 -16.34 -1.56 -18.84
C MET A 55 -15.38 -2.63 -19.38
N SER A 56 -14.75 -2.35 -20.51
CA SER A 56 -13.66 -3.19 -21.02
C SER A 56 -12.42 -3.06 -20.14
N GLY A 57 -11.55 -4.08 -20.14
CA GLY A 57 -10.30 -4.05 -19.36
C GLY A 57 -9.42 -2.83 -19.67
N ALA A 58 -9.36 -2.40 -20.93
CA ALA A 58 -8.63 -1.19 -21.34
C ALA A 58 -9.26 0.10 -20.79
N GLN A 59 -10.60 0.19 -20.75
CA GLN A 59 -11.30 1.31 -20.11
C GLN A 59 -11.06 1.33 -18.59
N MET A 60 -10.96 0.15 -17.98
CA MET A 60 -10.60 0.01 -16.57
C MET A 60 -9.20 0.56 -16.30
N ILE A 61 -8.23 0.26 -17.16
CA ILE A 61 -6.84 0.77 -17.07
C ILE A 61 -6.77 2.29 -17.32
N ILE A 62 -7.41 2.81 -18.37
CA ILE A 62 -7.42 4.26 -18.66
C ILE A 62 -8.10 5.04 -17.52
N ARG A 63 -9.17 4.48 -16.95
CA ARG A 63 -9.87 5.09 -15.81
C ARG A 63 -9.05 4.98 -14.53
N GLN A 64 -8.30 3.89 -14.31
CA GLN A 64 -7.31 3.76 -13.24
C GLN A 64 -6.24 4.86 -13.32
N LEU A 65 -5.69 5.10 -14.52
CA LEU A 65 -4.74 6.19 -14.77
C LEU A 65 -5.37 7.58 -14.55
N SER A 66 -6.67 7.73 -14.85
CA SER A 66 -7.41 8.98 -14.64
C SER A 66 -7.77 9.23 -13.16
N ILE A 67 -8.07 8.19 -12.39
CA ILE A 67 -8.32 8.24 -10.94
C ILE A 67 -7.01 8.51 -10.18
N CYS A 68 -5.85 8.08 -10.71
CA CYS A 68 -4.55 8.50 -10.18
C CYS A 68 -4.38 10.03 -10.20
N ARG A 69 -5.09 10.74 -11.09
CA ARG A 69 -5.17 12.22 -11.16
C ARG A 69 -6.15 12.85 -10.17
N MET A 70 -7.03 12.07 -9.52
CA MET A 70 -8.09 12.58 -8.62
C MET A 70 -7.79 12.47 -7.12
N LYS A 71 -6.55 12.21 -6.69
CA LYS A 71 -6.16 12.34 -5.27
C LYS A 71 -5.94 13.83 -4.92
N LYS A 72 -7.02 14.60 -4.75
CA LYS A 72 -6.94 15.87 -4.00
C LYS A 72 -7.53 15.79 -2.60
N ASN A 73 -8.39 14.83 -2.29
CA ASN A 73 -8.97 14.67 -0.97
C ASN A 73 -8.94 13.19 -0.53
N VAL A 74 -7.77 12.69 -0.12
CA VAL A 74 -7.80 11.57 0.84
C VAL A 74 -8.38 12.17 2.11
N ASP A 75 -9.54 11.67 2.53
CA ASP A 75 -10.21 12.13 3.74
C ASP A 75 -9.19 12.08 4.90
N PRO A 76 -8.80 13.22 5.50
CA PRO A 76 -7.83 13.27 6.59
C PRO A 76 -8.25 12.39 7.78
N SER A 77 -9.54 12.06 7.88
CA SER A 77 -10.07 11.17 8.91
C SER A 77 -9.81 9.68 8.64
N TRP A 78 -9.19 9.26 7.53
CA TRP A 78 -8.98 7.83 7.22
C TRP A 78 -8.25 7.09 8.35
N LYS A 79 -7.15 7.65 8.87
CA LYS A 79 -6.40 7.03 9.98
C LYS A 79 -7.25 6.90 11.24
N GLN A 80 -8.07 7.90 11.52
CA GLN A 80 -8.95 7.89 12.68
C GLN A 80 -10.04 6.82 12.51
N LYS A 81 -10.76 6.84 11.38
CA LYS A 81 -11.78 5.84 11.05
C LYS A 81 -11.21 4.42 11.05
N ALA A 82 -10.00 4.22 10.53
CA ALA A 82 -9.34 2.91 10.56
C ALA A 82 -9.05 2.44 11.99
N LYS A 83 -8.58 3.33 12.89
CA LYS A 83 -8.37 2.99 14.30
C LYS A 83 -9.66 2.66 15.05
N GLU A 84 -10.78 3.29 14.66
CA GLU A 84 -12.09 3.07 15.29
C GLU A 84 -12.78 1.79 14.77
N THR A 85 -12.56 1.42 13.51
CA THR A 85 -13.31 0.35 12.82
C THR A 85 -12.52 -0.94 12.61
N VAL A 86 -11.19 -0.88 12.56
CA VAL A 86 -10.34 -2.04 12.25
C VAL A 86 -9.66 -2.52 13.53
N SER A 87 -9.64 -3.84 13.74
CA SER A 87 -8.97 -4.41 14.91
C SER A 87 -7.48 -4.06 14.91
N PRO A 88 -6.87 -3.82 16.08
CA PRO A 88 -5.44 -3.50 16.18
C PRO A 88 -4.53 -4.56 15.54
N PHE A 89 -4.94 -5.83 15.62
CA PHE A 89 -4.22 -6.94 15.01
C PHE A 89 -4.21 -6.85 13.48
N ILE A 90 -5.35 -6.54 12.85
CA ILE A 90 -5.42 -6.40 11.38
C ILE A 90 -4.60 -5.18 10.92
N LEU A 91 -4.61 -4.08 11.67
CA LEU A 91 -3.75 -2.92 11.37
C LEU A 91 -2.26 -3.25 11.48
N LEU A 92 -1.86 -4.08 12.46
CA LEU A 92 -0.49 -4.55 12.57
C LEU A 92 -0.10 -5.40 11.35
N LEU A 93 -0.95 -6.33 10.93
CA LEU A 93 -0.72 -7.13 9.72
C LEU A 93 -0.60 -6.26 8.47
N TYR A 94 -1.44 -5.23 8.35
CA TYR A 94 -1.37 -4.26 7.26
C TYR A 94 -0.01 -3.56 7.20
N VAL A 95 0.48 -3.03 8.33
CA VAL A 95 1.80 -2.37 8.40
C VAL A 95 2.92 -3.36 8.09
N ALA A 96 2.87 -4.57 8.66
CA ALA A 96 3.87 -5.60 8.43
C ALA A 96 3.89 -6.06 6.96
N SER A 97 2.74 -6.08 6.29
CA SER A 97 2.61 -6.52 4.90
C SER A 97 3.44 -5.68 3.93
N SER A 98 3.66 -4.39 4.20
CA SER A 98 4.52 -3.53 3.36
C SER A 98 5.96 -4.04 3.26
N PHE A 99 6.43 -4.83 4.23
CA PHE A 99 7.79 -5.40 4.24
C PHE A 99 7.87 -6.82 3.66
N SER A 100 6.77 -7.39 3.19
CA SER A 100 6.75 -8.72 2.56
C SER A 100 7.64 -8.78 1.30
N PHE A 101 7.63 -7.72 0.47
CA PHE A 101 8.55 -7.57 -0.66
C PHE A 101 10.01 -7.54 -0.20
N THR A 102 10.32 -6.86 0.91
CA THR A 102 11.67 -6.84 1.47
C THR A 102 12.12 -8.23 1.91
N ALA A 103 11.25 -9.00 2.58
CA ALA A 103 11.57 -10.36 2.98
C ALA A 103 11.85 -11.26 1.76
N ALA A 104 11.00 -11.22 0.74
CA ALA A 104 11.23 -11.97 -0.50
C ALA A 104 12.49 -11.51 -1.23
N GLY A 105 12.76 -10.20 -1.27
CA GLY A 105 13.95 -9.64 -1.87
C GLY A 105 15.25 -10.07 -1.18
N ILE A 106 15.27 -10.13 0.16
CA ILE A 106 16.40 -10.66 0.93
C ILE A 106 16.66 -12.13 0.58
N ILE A 107 15.61 -12.95 0.54
CA ILE A 107 15.72 -14.37 0.16
C ILE A 107 16.29 -14.49 -1.26
N LEU A 108 15.78 -13.73 -2.22
CA LEU A 108 16.29 -13.73 -3.60
C LEU A 108 17.74 -13.30 -3.71
N VAL A 109 18.19 -12.32 -2.91
CA VAL A 109 19.60 -11.88 -2.92
C VAL A 109 20.52 -12.95 -2.33
N ILE A 110 20.14 -13.56 -1.20
CA ILE A 110 20.94 -14.59 -0.55
C ILE A 110 21.06 -15.85 -1.42
N GLU A 111 19.98 -16.20 -2.13
CA GLU A 111 19.85 -17.43 -2.88
C GLU A 111 20.01 -17.23 -4.40
N ALA A 112 20.50 -16.06 -4.83
CA ALA A 112 20.61 -15.70 -6.24
C ALA A 112 21.43 -16.74 -7.04
N ASP A 113 22.61 -17.11 -6.53
CA ASP A 113 23.49 -18.08 -7.20
C ASP A 113 22.83 -19.46 -7.34
N ARG A 114 22.12 -19.90 -6.30
CA ARG A 114 21.37 -21.17 -6.33
C ARG A 114 20.22 -21.13 -7.34
N LEU A 115 19.55 -19.98 -7.47
CA LEU A 115 18.49 -19.78 -8.47
C LEU A 115 19.06 -19.81 -9.89
N ASP A 116 20.20 -19.16 -10.12
CA ASP A 116 20.89 -19.19 -11.41
C ASP A 116 21.28 -20.62 -11.80
N ASP A 117 21.87 -21.39 -10.87
CA ASP A 117 22.27 -22.78 -11.08
C ASP A 117 21.05 -23.70 -11.31
N ALA A 118 20.02 -23.59 -10.47
CA ALA A 118 18.84 -24.45 -10.54
C ALA A 118 18.02 -24.20 -11.82
N LEU A 119 17.82 -22.93 -12.17
CA LEU A 119 17.01 -22.53 -13.31
C LEU A 119 17.83 -22.46 -14.61
N LYS A 120 19.16 -22.63 -14.53
CA LYS A 120 20.11 -22.46 -15.64
C LYS A 120 19.93 -21.12 -16.36
N SER A 121 19.52 -20.09 -15.63
CA SER A 121 19.09 -18.82 -16.19
C SER A 121 20.23 -17.82 -16.19
N ASP A 122 21.20 -18.00 -17.10
CA ASP A 122 22.35 -17.08 -17.22
C ASP A 122 21.95 -15.62 -17.56
N TRP A 123 20.66 -15.37 -17.83
CA TRP A 123 20.13 -14.14 -18.39
C TRP A 123 19.27 -13.35 -17.40
N TYR A 124 18.74 -13.98 -16.34
CA TYR A 124 17.84 -13.28 -15.43
C TYR A 124 18.59 -12.80 -14.19
N PRO A 125 18.66 -11.47 -13.94
CA PRO A 125 19.49 -10.95 -12.86
C PRO A 125 18.77 -11.05 -11.50
N TRP A 126 18.66 -12.25 -10.92
CA TRP A 126 17.93 -12.49 -9.67
C TRP A 126 18.39 -11.60 -8.53
N MET A 127 19.70 -11.37 -8.40
CA MET A 127 20.25 -10.46 -7.39
C MET A 127 19.72 -9.03 -7.57
N VAL A 128 19.70 -8.52 -8.82
CA VAL A 128 19.19 -7.17 -9.11
C VAL A 128 17.70 -7.10 -8.80
N PHE A 129 16.94 -8.13 -9.16
CA PHE A 129 15.51 -8.20 -8.87
C PHE A 129 15.24 -8.29 -7.35
N GLY A 130 16.06 -9.03 -6.60
CA GLY A 130 15.97 -9.09 -5.14
C GLY A 130 16.25 -7.74 -4.47
N VAL A 131 17.30 -7.02 -4.89
CA VAL A 131 17.58 -5.65 -4.43
C VAL A 131 16.42 -4.71 -4.75
N TYR A 132 15.86 -4.84 -5.95
CA TYR A 132 14.69 -4.09 -6.36
C TYR A 132 13.47 -4.36 -5.44
N LEU A 133 13.18 -5.61 -5.07
CA LEU A 133 12.09 -5.94 -4.14
C LEU A 133 12.34 -5.39 -2.72
N ILE A 134 13.59 -5.35 -2.27
CA ILE A 134 13.97 -4.70 -1.00
C ILE A 134 13.58 -3.23 -1.02
N LEU A 135 13.93 -2.52 -2.10
CA LEU A 135 13.57 -1.11 -2.27
C LEU A 135 12.05 -0.92 -2.41
N GLN A 136 11.37 -1.84 -3.10
CA GLN A 136 9.91 -1.80 -3.21
C GLN A 136 9.25 -1.83 -1.83
N GLY A 137 9.64 -2.73 -0.93
CA GLY A 137 9.05 -2.78 0.42
C GLY A 137 9.23 -1.48 1.22
N PHE A 138 10.37 -0.81 1.07
CA PHE A 138 10.57 0.52 1.64
C PHE A 138 9.62 1.57 1.04
N VAL A 139 9.51 1.61 -0.30
CA VAL A 139 8.63 2.56 -0.99
C VAL A 139 7.16 2.33 -0.62
N THR A 140 6.73 1.06 -0.53
CA THR A 140 5.39 0.67 -0.09
C THR A 140 5.12 1.11 1.34
N ALA A 141 6.05 0.89 2.29
CA ALA A 141 5.88 1.37 3.67
C ALA A 141 5.76 2.90 3.74
N MET A 142 6.53 3.63 2.93
CA MET A 142 6.41 5.08 2.85
C MET A 142 5.05 5.50 2.28
N SER A 143 4.58 4.86 1.21
CA SER A 143 3.26 5.13 0.61
C SER A 143 2.11 4.85 1.60
N ASP A 144 2.09 3.66 2.18
CA ASP A 144 0.88 3.08 2.77
C ASP A 144 0.80 3.19 4.28
N VAL A 145 1.91 3.50 4.94
CA VAL A 145 1.95 3.69 6.39
C VAL A 145 2.25 5.15 6.73
N VAL A 146 3.35 5.68 6.19
CA VAL A 146 3.86 6.99 6.57
C VAL A 146 3.09 8.13 5.89
N TYR A 147 2.68 7.95 4.64
CA TYR A 147 1.98 8.97 3.84
C TYR A 147 0.54 8.60 3.45
N VAL A 148 -0.07 7.61 4.09
CA VAL A 148 -1.40 7.07 3.72
C VAL A 148 -2.53 8.12 3.64
N ASP A 149 -2.51 9.12 4.51
CA ASP A 149 -3.53 10.17 4.68
C ASP A 149 -3.17 11.49 3.97
N ARG A 150 -2.03 11.55 3.27
CA ARG A 150 -1.51 12.79 2.71
C ARG A 150 -1.06 12.61 1.26
N PRO A 151 -1.33 13.58 0.37
CA PRO A 151 -0.74 13.57 -0.97
C PRO A 151 0.78 13.52 -0.88
N SER A 152 1.41 12.57 -1.60
CA SER A 152 2.85 12.37 -1.56
C SER A 152 3.37 11.73 -2.84
N ILE A 153 4.65 11.99 -3.16
CA ILE A 153 5.37 11.35 -4.27
C ILE A 153 5.56 9.84 -4.06
N TRP A 154 5.48 9.37 -2.82
CA TRP A 154 5.62 7.95 -2.50
C TRP A 154 4.52 7.10 -3.13
N HIS A 155 3.30 7.60 -3.29
CA HIS A 155 2.20 6.84 -3.92
C HIS A 155 2.41 6.54 -5.41
N PRO A 156 2.73 7.51 -6.28
CA PRO A 156 3.03 7.20 -7.67
C PRO A 156 4.31 6.38 -7.82
N LEU A 157 5.31 6.58 -6.94
CA LEU A 157 6.50 5.73 -6.93
C LEU A 157 6.17 4.28 -6.60
N ASP A 158 5.39 4.02 -5.54
CA ASP A 158 4.96 2.68 -5.16
C ASP A 158 4.26 1.96 -6.31
N ARG A 159 3.33 2.63 -6.99
CA ARG A 159 2.66 2.09 -8.19
C ARG A 159 3.61 1.82 -9.34
N ALA A 160 4.57 2.72 -9.58
CA ALA A 160 5.58 2.54 -10.61
C ALA A 160 6.47 1.33 -10.32
N PHE A 161 6.87 1.16 -9.05
CA PHE A 161 7.54 -0.05 -8.60
C PHE A 161 6.63 -1.25 -8.84
N ALA A 162 5.44 -1.35 -8.26
CA ALA A 162 4.55 -2.49 -8.45
C ALA A 162 4.31 -2.89 -9.92
N MET A 163 4.18 -1.92 -10.84
CA MET A 163 4.10 -2.19 -12.28
C MET A 163 5.38 -2.79 -12.85
N LEU A 164 6.55 -2.20 -12.55
CA LEU A 164 7.84 -2.74 -12.97
C LEU A 164 8.06 -4.15 -12.42
N GLY A 165 7.73 -4.39 -11.16
CA GLY A 165 7.84 -5.68 -10.51
C GLY A 165 6.96 -6.73 -11.19
N SER A 166 5.73 -6.37 -11.55
CA SER A 166 4.83 -7.23 -12.31
C SER A 166 5.39 -7.59 -13.70
N ILE A 167 6.01 -6.63 -14.39
CA ILE A 167 6.68 -6.87 -15.68
C ILE A 167 7.87 -7.82 -15.48
N PHE A 168 8.70 -7.60 -14.46
CA PHE A 168 9.82 -8.48 -14.13
C PHE A 168 9.35 -9.90 -13.84
N THR A 169 8.30 -10.09 -13.05
CA THR A 169 7.69 -11.40 -12.75
C THR A 169 7.20 -12.09 -14.01
N LEU A 170 6.43 -11.38 -14.86
CA LEU A 170 5.92 -11.98 -16.10
C LEU A 170 7.04 -12.33 -17.08
N SER A 171 8.05 -11.45 -17.19
CA SER A 171 9.22 -11.70 -18.03
C SER A 171 10.01 -12.92 -17.56
N SER A 172 10.19 -13.11 -16.23
CA SER A 172 10.91 -14.27 -15.71
C SER A 172 10.18 -15.57 -16.02
N ILE A 173 8.85 -15.60 -15.85
CA ILE A 173 8.03 -16.77 -16.19
C ILE A 173 8.13 -17.09 -17.68
N VAL A 174 8.01 -16.09 -18.56
CA VAL A 174 8.14 -16.28 -20.02
C VAL A 174 9.52 -16.80 -20.38
N THR A 175 10.59 -16.23 -19.81
CA THR A 175 11.97 -16.68 -20.05
C THR A 175 12.18 -18.11 -19.57
N LEU A 176 11.69 -18.47 -18.39
CA LEU A 176 11.79 -19.82 -17.85
C LEU A 176 11.03 -20.85 -18.69
N LEU A 177 9.84 -20.51 -19.20
CA LEU A 177 9.06 -21.38 -20.07
C LEU A 177 9.63 -21.49 -21.48
N ALA A 178 10.37 -20.47 -21.95
CA ALA A 178 10.99 -20.46 -23.27
C ALA A 178 12.36 -21.15 -23.31
N ASP A 179 13.02 -21.36 -22.17
CA ASP A 179 14.32 -22.03 -22.13
C ASP A 179 14.16 -23.52 -22.44
N SER A 180 14.80 -23.98 -23.52
CA SER A 180 14.88 -25.39 -23.92
C SER A 180 15.46 -26.33 -22.85
N ARG A 181 16.19 -25.77 -21.87
CA ARG A 181 16.78 -26.49 -20.73
C ARG A 181 15.82 -26.61 -19.55
N PHE A 182 14.62 -26.04 -19.65
CA PHE A 182 13.61 -26.09 -18.60
C PHE A 182 13.28 -27.52 -18.21
N ARG A 183 13.36 -27.81 -16.91
CA ARG A 183 13.08 -29.13 -16.38
C ARG A 183 11.65 -29.19 -15.81
N PRO A 184 10.86 -30.24 -16.13
CA PRO A 184 9.46 -30.34 -15.67
C PRO A 184 9.26 -30.34 -14.15
N ASP A 185 10.28 -30.72 -13.36
CA ASP A 185 10.26 -30.68 -11.90
C ASP A 185 10.08 -29.27 -11.33
N HIS A 186 10.43 -28.22 -12.09
CA HIS A 186 10.26 -26.83 -11.66
C HIS A 186 8.86 -26.25 -11.95
N ILE A 187 7.96 -27.03 -12.57
CA ILE A 187 6.61 -26.56 -12.93
C ILE A 187 5.80 -26.14 -11.70
N GLY A 188 6.00 -26.83 -10.57
CA GLY A 188 5.35 -26.51 -9.30
C GLY A 188 5.68 -25.09 -8.82
N GLY A 189 6.95 -24.70 -8.92
CA GLY A 189 7.42 -23.36 -8.56
C GLY A 189 6.83 -22.27 -9.47
N ILE A 190 6.83 -22.49 -10.79
CA ILE A 190 6.21 -21.56 -11.74
C ILE A 190 4.71 -21.40 -11.45
N CYS A 191 4.01 -22.51 -11.21
CA CYS A 191 2.60 -22.48 -10.83
C CYS A 191 2.37 -21.71 -9.53
N ALA A 192 3.27 -21.81 -8.55
CA ALA A 192 3.18 -21.05 -7.31
C ALA A 192 3.34 -19.53 -7.53
N VAL A 193 4.29 -19.11 -8.37
CA VAL A 193 4.45 -17.68 -8.74
C VAL A 193 3.21 -17.17 -9.47
N LEU A 194 2.69 -17.94 -10.43
CA LEU A 194 1.46 -17.58 -11.15
C LEU A 194 0.27 -17.47 -10.20
N ALA A 195 0.08 -18.46 -9.31
CA ALA A 195 -1.00 -18.45 -8.33
C ALA A 195 -0.88 -17.24 -7.39
N GLY A 196 0.31 -16.96 -6.86
CA GLY A 196 0.56 -15.79 -6.01
C GLY A 196 0.28 -14.47 -6.74
N THR A 197 0.71 -14.35 -8.00
CA THR A 197 0.47 -13.17 -8.85
C THR A 197 -1.02 -12.96 -9.13
N VAL A 198 -1.74 -14.03 -9.48
CA VAL A 198 -3.19 -13.99 -9.74
C VAL A 198 -3.97 -13.63 -8.46
N LEU A 199 -3.65 -14.27 -7.33
CA LEU A 199 -4.29 -13.95 -6.05
C LEU A 199 -4.03 -12.51 -5.63
N SER A 200 -2.79 -12.03 -5.80
CA SER A 200 -2.43 -10.63 -5.58
C SER A 200 -3.30 -9.72 -6.46
N ALA A 201 -3.37 -9.96 -7.78
CA ALA A 201 -4.20 -9.17 -8.69
C ALA A 201 -5.70 -9.19 -8.34
N ILE A 202 -6.25 -10.33 -7.90
CA ILE A 202 -7.63 -10.42 -7.40
C ILE A 202 -7.81 -9.51 -6.18
N MET A 203 -6.90 -9.60 -5.19
CA MET A 203 -6.95 -8.75 -4.00
C MET A 203 -6.87 -7.27 -4.33
N PHE A 204 -6.00 -6.89 -5.29
CA PHE A 204 -5.92 -5.52 -5.80
C PHE A 204 -7.24 -5.07 -6.45
N MET A 205 -7.89 -5.91 -7.27
CA MET A 205 -9.18 -5.55 -7.86
C MET A 205 -10.28 -5.43 -6.80
N THR A 206 -10.27 -6.31 -5.81
CA THR A 206 -11.27 -6.37 -4.75
C THR A 206 -11.14 -5.21 -3.74
N GLU A 207 -9.94 -4.74 -3.42
CA GLU A 207 -9.79 -3.59 -2.50
C GLU A 207 -10.50 -2.33 -3.01
N TRP A 208 -10.53 -2.10 -4.33
CA TRP A 208 -11.21 -0.95 -4.91
C TRP A 208 -12.73 -1.01 -4.70
N GLN A 209 -13.30 -2.21 -4.75
CA GLN A 209 -14.73 -2.42 -4.51
C GLN A 209 -15.08 -2.08 -3.06
N TYR A 210 -14.28 -2.53 -2.10
CA TYR A 210 -14.51 -2.24 -0.68
C TYR A 210 -14.24 -0.78 -0.34
N LYS A 211 -13.23 -0.17 -0.96
CA LYS A 211 -12.98 1.27 -0.85
C LYS A 211 -14.17 2.09 -1.33
N ALA A 212 -14.77 1.73 -2.47
CA ALA A 212 -15.96 2.42 -3.00
C ALA A 212 -17.19 2.28 -2.08
N LYS A 213 -17.30 1.15 -1.37
CA LYS A 213 -18.35 0.89 -0.36
C LYS A 213 -18.07 1.57 0.99
N GLY A 214 -16.88 2.13 1.20
CA GLY A 214 -16.47 2.67 2.49
C GLY A 214 -16.19 1.59 3.56
N ASP A 215 -16.05 0.32 3.17
CA ASP A 215 -15.70 -0.77 4.08
C ASP A 215 -14.18 -0.79 4.30
N ILE A 216 -13.75 -0.08 5.34
CA ILE A 216 -12.32 0.12 5.65
C ILE A 216 -11.66 -1.19 6.07
N GLN A 217 -12.36 -2.05 6.83
CA GLN A 217 -11.79 -3.31 7.30
C GLN A 217 -11.48 -4.24 6.13
N MET A 218 -12.44 -4.45 5.23
CA MET A 218 -12.20 -5.30 4.05
C MET A 218 -11.20 -4.68 3.08
N PHE A 219 -11.19 -3.35 2.93
CA PHE A 219 -10.13 -2.67 2.19
C PHE A 219 -8.74 -3.02 2.75
N VAL A 220 -8.54 -2.90 4.07
CA VAL A 220 -7.26 -3.20 4.74
C VAL A 220 -6.87 -4.67 4.54
N VAL A 221 -7.82 -5.60 4.66
CA VAL A 221 -7.57 -7.04 4.45
C VAL A 221 -7.15 -7.34 3.02
N CYS A 222 -7.88 -6.84 2.02
CA CYS A 222 -7.53 -7.03 0.61
C CYS A 222 -6.18 -6.40 0.27
N HIS A 223 -5.91 -5.18 0.75
CA HIS A 223 -4.63 -4.51 0.53
C HIS A 223 -3.45 -5.29 1.16
N THR A 224 -3.65 -5.82 2.38
CA THR A 224 -2.69 -6.72 3.03
C THR A 224 -2.44 -7.96 2.17
N GLY A 225 -3.50 -8.57 1.64
CA GLY A 225 -3.41 -9.73 0.75
C GLY A 225 -2.65 -9.43 -0.55
N TRP A 226 -2.90 -8.27 -1.17
CA TRP A 226 -2.18 -7.80 -2.35
C TRP A 226 -0.66 -7.79 -2.12
N HIS A 227 -0.20 -7.26 -0.98
CA HIS A 227 1.21 -7.24 -0.62
C HIS A 227 1.77 -8.62 -0.31
N VAL A 228 1.00 -9.52 0.30
CA VAL A 228 1.53 -10.81 0.78
C VAL A 228 1.58 -11.89 -0.32
N PHE A 229 0.54 -12.02 -1.14
CA PHE A 229 0.43 -13.17 -2.05
C PHE A 229 1.47 -13.17 -3.18
N GLY A 230 1.87 -12.00 -3.68
CA GLY A 230 2.93 -11.90 -4.70
C GLY A 230 4.28 -12.42 -4.19
N PRO A 231 4.85 -11.83 -3.12
CA PRO A 231 6.07 -12.30 -2.46
C PRO A 231 6.04 -13.77 -2.05
N LEU A 232 4.91 -14.27 -1.54
CA LEU A 232 4.77 -15.70 -1.20
C LEU A 232 4.94 -16.61 -2.42
N GLY A 233 4.49 -16.19 -3.61
CA GLY A 233 4.73 -16.93 -4.85
C GLY A 233 6.21 -17.11 -5.15
N PHE A 234 7.02 -16.08 -4.93
CA PHE A 234 8.49 -16.14 -5.10
C PHE A 234 9.17 -17.02 -4.05
N ILE A 235 8.74 -16.93 -2.79
CA ILE A 235 9.26 -17.80 -1.73
C ILE A 235 8.91 -19.27 -2.04
N ALA A 236 7.70 -19.53 -2.53
CA ALA A 236 7.28 -20.88 -2.92
C ALA A 236 8.05 -21.41 -4.14
N LEU A 237 8.39 -20.57 -5.12
CA LEU A 237 9.31 -20.93 -6.20
C LEU A 237 10.64 -21.40 -5.61
N PHE A 238 11.24 -20.61 -4.73
CA PHE A 238 12.52 -20.96 -4.11
C PHE A 238 12.45 -22.30 -3.35
N LEU A 239 11.39 -22.53 -2.56
CA LEU A 239 11.22 -23.78 -1.82
C LEU A 239 10.97 -25.01 -2.71
N SER A 240 10.66 -24.81 -3.98
CA SER A 240 10.41 -25.88 -4.95
C SER A 240 11.64 -26.27 -5.80
N LEU A 241 12.74 -25.50 -5.69
CA LEU A 241 14.00 -25.72 -6.41
C LEU A 241 15.02 -26.42 -5.52
#